data_AF-A0A2G9PAA9-F1
#
_entry.id   AF-A0A2G9PAA9-F1
#
_cell.length_a   1.000
_cell.length_b   1.000
_cell.length_c   1.000
_cell.angle_alpha   90.00
_cell.angle_beta   90.00
_cell.angle_gamma   90.00
#
_symmetry.space_group_name_H-M   'P 1'
#
loop_
_entity.id
_entity.type
_entity.pdbx_description
1 polymer ?
#
loop_
_entity_poly.entity_id
_entity_poly.type
_entity_poly.pdbx_seq_one_letter_code
_entity_poly.pdbx_strand_id
1 'polypeptide(L)'
;MGSDWYAPTLQARSSVGRLGLYIYLNSGGGDIGFKRQWTLELHTIHPLRVYAGMKVGQMLFWKPQGDITLYKGKYKDSVGPQTSQIWRDFLSK
;
A
#
# COMPACT_ATOMS: atom_id res chain seq x y z
N MET A 1 -5.15 0.30 -7.65
CA MET A 1 -4.68 1.69 -7.90
C MET A 1 -3.18 1.63 -8.12
N GLY A 2 -2.63 2.39 -9.07
CA GLY A 2 -1.19 2.37 -9.38
C GLY A 2 -0.88 3.06 -10.71
N SER A 3 0.38 3.01 -11.14
CA SER A 3 0.84 3.59 -12.41
C SER A 3 2.08 2.88 -12.93
N ASP A 4 2.24 2.81 -14.25
CA ASP A 4 3.50 2.37 -14.90
C ASP A 4 4.50 3.52 -15.07
N TRP A 5 4.08 4.76 -14.76
CA TRP A 5 4.82 5.99 -15.07
C TRP A 5 5.15 6.84 -13.84
N TYR A 6 4.41 6.65 -12.75
CA TYR A 6 4.51 7.45 -11.53
C TYR A 6 4.68 6.52 -10.33
N ALA A 7 5.50 6.92 -9.37
CA ALA A 7 5.62 6.21 -8.11
C ALA A 7 4.43 6.60 -7.20
N PRO A 8 3.58 5.65 -6.77
CA PRO A 8 2.48 5.95 -5.85
C PRO A 8 2.93 5.93 -4.39
N THR A 9 2.40 6.84 -3.56
CA THR A 9 2.44 6.72 -2.10
C THR A 9 1.03 6.83 -1.53
N LEU A 10 0.69 6.01 -0.53
CA LEU A 10 -0.57 6.14 0.20
C LEU A 10 -0.37 7.02 1.42
N GLN A 11 -1.30 7.94 1.65
CA GLN A 11 -1.37 8.74 2.85
C GLN A 11 -2.72 8.52 3.53
N ALA A 12 -2.72 8.22 4.83
CA ALA A 12 -3.94 8.19 5.62
C ALA A 12 -4.59 9.59 5.68
N ARG A 13 -5.92 9.65 5.68
CA ARG A 13 -6.62 10.93 5.86
C ARG A 13 -6.41 11.44 7.28
N SER A 14 -6.12 12.73 7.42
CA SER A 14 -5.92 13.34 8.75
C SER A 14 -7.11 13.12 9.69
N SER A 15 -8.34 13.17 9.17
CA SER A 15 -9.56 12.89 9.94
C SER A 15 -9.61 11.48 10.52
N VAL A 16 -9.03 10.49 9.82
CA VAL A 16 -8.97 9.10 10.27
C VAL A 16 -7.90 8.93 11.35
N GLY A 17 -6.72 9.51 11.13
CA GLY A 17 -5.64 9.51 12.12
C GLY A 17 -6.04 10.19 13.45
N ARG A 18 -6.80 11.29 13.39
CA ARG A 18 -7.32 11.98 14.60
C ARG A 18 -8.31 11.15 15.40
N LEU A 19 -8.95 10.15 14.78
CA LEU A 19 -9.80 9.18 15.46
C LEU A 19 -9.00 7.99 16.01
N GLY A 20 -7.67 8.00 15.95
CA GLY A 20 -6.84 6.92 16.49
C GLY A 20 -6.73 5.68 15.60
N LEU A 21 -7.10 5.76 14.31
CA LEU A 21 -6.82 4.74 13.30
C LEU A 21 -5.60 5.15 12.47
N TYR A 22 -4.52 4.39 12.61
CA TYR A 22 -3.34 4.51 11.77
C TYR A 22 -3.39 3.48 10.64
N ILE A 23 -2.98 3.92 9.46
CA ILE A 23 -2.87 3.08 8.27
C ILE A 23 -1.40 3.11 7.88
N TYR A 24 -0.71 2.02 8.18
CA TYR A 24 0.69 1.86 7.87
C TYR A 24 0.84 1.23 6.47
N LEU A 25 1.85 1.71 5.77
CA LEU A 25 2.49 0.97 4.68
C LEU A 25 3.98 0.95 5.04
N ASN A 26 4.47 -0.16 5.55
CA ASN A 26 5.86 -0.24 6.02
C ASN A 26 6.90 -0.12 4.89
N SER A 27 6.48 -0.14 3.61
CA SER A 27 7.34 0.21 2.47
C SER A 27 7.38 1.71 2.14
N GLY A 28 6.59 2.56 2.79
CA GLY A 28 6.55 4.02 2.60
C GLY A 28 5.98 4.51 1.24
N GLY A 29 6.09 3.69 0.20
CA GLY A 29 5.56 3.90 -1.15
C GLY A 29 5.33 2.57 -1.86
N GLY A 30 4.65 2.63 -3.00
CA GLY A 30 4.48 1.49 -3.89
C GLY A 30 5.40 1.57 -5.10
N ASP A 31 5.70 0.41 -5.64
CA ASP A 31 6.55 0.28 -6.80
C ASP A 31 5.85 0.75 -8.08
N ILE A 32 6.62 1.34 -9.00
CA ILE A 32 6.15 1.68 -10.33
C ILE A 32 5.84 0.38 -11.08
N GLY A 33 4.67 0.30 -11.72
CA GLY A 33 4.15 -0.90 -12.36
C GLY A 33 3.22 -1.74 -11.48
N PHE A 34 3.18 -1.50 -10.16
CA PHE A 34 2.18 -2.14 -9.31
C PHE A 34 0.81 -1.48 -9.49
N LYS A 35 -0.16 -2.21 -10.06
CA LYS A 35 -1.51 -1.71 -10.38
C LYS A 35 -2.62 -2.62 -9.86
N ARG A 36 -2.57 -2.98 -8.58
CA ARG A 36 -3.54 -3.90 -7.96
C ARG A 36 -4.23 -3.30 -6.72
N GLN A 37 -4.93 -4.14 -5.96
CA GLN A 37 -5.44 -3.76 -4.65
C GLN A 37 -4.30 -3.74 -3.64
N TRP A 38 -4.28 -2.72 -2.79
CA TRP A 38 -3.25 -2.53 -1.78
C TRP A 38 -3.72 -3.18 -0.48
N THR A 39 -2.85 -3.99 0.13
CA THR A 39 -3.04 -4.44 1.51
C THR A 39 -2.79 -3.24 2.42
N LEU A 40 -3.76 -2.94 3.29
CA LEU A 40 -3.62 -1.90 4.32
C LEU A 40 -3.32 -2.54 5.66
N GLU A 41 -2.32 -2.03 6.36
CA GLU A 41 -2.03 -2.41 7.74
C GLU A 41 -2.74 -1.42 8.67
N LEU A 42 -3.81 -1.87 9.32
CA LEU A 42 -4.63 -1.04 10.19
C LEU A 42 -4.22 -1.24 11.65
N HIS A 43 -3.95 -0.15 12.35
CA HIS A 43 -3.65 -0.16 13.78
C HIS A 43 -4.52 0.86 14.52
N THR A 44 -5.17 0.43 15.60
CA THR A 44 -6.10 1.24 16.38
C THR A 44 -5.58 1.47 17.79
N ILE A 45 -5.58 2.72 18.26
CA ILE A 45 -5.20 3.05 19.64
C ILE A 45 -6.31 2.69 20.65
N HIS A 46 -7.57 2.80 20.23
CA HIS A 46 -8.74 2.51 21.04
C HIS A 46 -9.81 1.82 20.20
N PRO A 47 -10.84 1.20 20.80
CA PRO A 47 -11.93 0.57 20.05
C PRO A 47 -12.55 1.53 19.03
N LEU A 48 -12.60 1.09 17.77
CA LEU A 48 -13.06 1.87 16.62
C LEU A 48 -13.89 0.96 15.72
N ARG A 49 -14.87 1.55 15.02
CA ARG A 49 -15.63 0.87 13.98
C ARG A 49 -15.22 1.40 12.62
N VAL A 50 -14.76 0.51 11.75
CA VAL A 50 -14.44 0.81 10.36
C VAL A 50 -15.58 0.30 9.48
N TYR A 51 -16.09 1.17 8.61
CA TYR A 51 -17.19 0.85 7.71
C TYR A 51 -16.68 0.61 6.29
N ALA A 52 -17.21 -0.41 5.62
CA ALA A 52 -16.91 -0.68 4.23
C ALA A 52 -17.29 0.52 3.34
N GLY A 53 -16.44 0.85 2.37
CA GLY A 53 -16.63 2.01 1.47
C GLY A 53 -16.21 3.37 2.05
N MET A 54 -15.87 3.45 3.34
CA MET A 54 -15.32 4.68 3.92
C MET A 54 -13.99 5.05 3.25
N LYS A 55 -13.83 6.32 2.88
CA LYS A 55 -12.55 6.86 2.41
C LYS A 55 -11.58 6.98 3.58
N VAL A 56 -10.58 6.12 3.63
CA VAL A 56 -9.61 6.04 4.74
C VAL A 56 -8.26 6.72 4.45
N GLY A 57 -7.92 6.87 3.19
CA GLY A 57 -6.66 7.44 2.71
C GLY A 57 -6.80 8.05 1.32
N GLN A 58 -5.70 8.55 0.81
CA GLN A 58 -5.53 9.04 -0.55
C GLN A 58 -4.18 8.60 -1.11
N MET A 59 -4.06 8.55 -2.43
CA MET A 59 -2.80 8.22 -3.11
C MET A 59 -2.21 9.48 -3.73
N LEU A 60 -0.91 9.69 -3.54
CA LEU A 60 -0.12 10.71 -4.21
C LEU A 60 0.74 10.03 -5.27
N PHE A 61 0.97 10.72 -6.39
CA PHE A 61 1.77 10.22 -7.50
C PHE A 61 2.97 11.13 -7.73
N TRP A 62 4.15 10.54 -7.71
CA TRP A 62 5.42 11.23 -7.88
C TRP A 62 5.98 10.93 -9.25
N LYS A 63 6.53 11.94 -9.92
CA LYS A 63 7.25 11.75 -11.19
C LYS A 63 8.65 11.20 -10.88
N PRO A 64 8.98 9.97 -11.30
CA PRO A 64 10.30 9.41 -11.09
C PRO A 64 11.34 10.11 -11.97
N GLN A 65 12.60 10.03 -11.56
CA GLN A 65 13.77 10.43 -12.35
C GLN A 65 14.72 9.23 -12.48
N GLY A 66 15.38 9.12 -13.64
CA GLY A 66 16.28 8.00 -13.96
C GLY A 66 15.56 6.81 -14.59
N ASP A 67 16.29 5.69 -14.67
CA ASP A 67 15.79 4.46 -15.28
C ASP A 67 14.74 3.78 -14.40
N ILE A 68 13.67 3.30 -15.04
CA ILE A 68 12.53 2.67 -14.36
C ILE A 68 12.52 1.19 -14.67
N THR A 69 12.53 0.37 -13.62
CA THR A 69 12.21 -1.06 -13.70
C THR A 69 10.83 -1.31 -13.11
N LEU A 70 9.93 -1.87 -13.91
CA LEU A 70 8.56 -2.16 -13.45
C LEU A 70 8.52 -3.32 -12.45
N TYR A 71 7.65 -3.18 -11.46
CA TYR A 71 7.41 -4.17 -10.43
C TYR A 71 6.96 -5.51 -11.01
N LYS A 72 7.70 -6.57 -10.64
CA LYS A 72 7.36 -7.98 -10.95
C LYS A 72 7.41 -8.86 -9.69
N GLY A 73 7.33 -8.24 -8.52
CA GLY A 73 7.52 -8.92 -7.23
C GLY A 73 6.33 -9.79 -6.81
N LYS A 74 6.43 -10.31 -5.59
CA LYS A 74 5.56 -11.30 -4.95
C LYS A 74 4.06 -10.99 -5.05
N TYR A 75 3.72 -9.70 -5.03
CA TYR A 75 2.36 -9.21 -4.89
C TYR A 75 1.77 -8.70 -6.22
N LYS A 76 2.40 -8.94 -7.39
CA LYS A 76 1.99 -8.33 -8.67
C LYS A 76 0.53 -8.63 -9.10
N ASP A 77 -0.07 -9.69 -8.56
CA ASP A 77 -1.44 -10.12 -8.87
C ASP A 77 -2.37 -10.09 -7.63
N SER A 78 -2.08 -9.23 -6.65
CA SER A 78 -2.90 -9.08 -5.45
C SER A 78 -4.38 -8.82 -5.72
N VAL A 79 -5.25 -9.63 -5.11
CA VAL A 79 -6.70 -9.41 -5.02
C VAL A 79 -7.10 -9.55 -3.56
N GLY A 80 -7.69 -8.51 -3.00
CA GLY A 80 -7.97 -8.38 -1.58
C GLY A 80 -6.70 -8.19 -0.73
N PRO A 81 -6.85 -8.17 0.60
CA PRO A 81 -5.73 -8.18 1.53
C PRO A 81 -4.88 -9.44 1.33
N GLN A 82 -3.57 -9.26 1.20
CA GLN A 82 -2.61 -10.35 1.06
C GLN A 82 -1.88 -10.61 2.37
N THR A 83 -1.66 -11.88 2.70
CA THR A 83 -0.73 -12.28 3.75
C THR A 83 0.72 -12.07 3.30
N SER A 84 1.63 -11.93 4.27
CA SER A 84 3.06 -11.78 3.97
C SER A 84 3.61 -13.01 3.25
N GLN A 85 4.37 -12.77 2.18
CA GLN A 85 5.09 -13.79 1.41
C GLN A 85 6.62 -13.68 1.62
N ILE A 86 7.06 -13.14 2.75
CA ILE A 86 8.49 -12.96 3.06
C ILE A 86 9.27 -14.29 3.00
N TRP A 87 8.63 -15.40 3.40
CA TRP A 87 9.20 -16.74 3.37
C TRP A 87 9.70 -17.18 1.98
N ARG A 88 9.18 -16.61 0.88
CA ARG A 88 9.63 -16.95 -0.48
C ARG A 88 11.07 -16.54 -0.76
N ASP A 89 11.58 -15.53 -0.06
CA ASP A 89 12.98 -15.09 -0.23
C ASP A 89 13.97 -16.16 0.25
N PHE A 90 13.55 -17.04 1.15
CA PHE A 90 14.36 -18.16 1.64
C PHE A 90 14.36 -19.37 0.69
N LEU A 91 13.48 -19.38 -0.32
CA LEU A 91 13.39 -20.45 -1.33
C LEU A 91 14.21 -20.16 -2.58
N SER A 92 14.41 -18.89 -2.89
CA SER A 92 15.35 -18.43 -3.91
C SER A 92 16.78 -18.48 -3.33
N LYS A 93 17.39 -19.66 -3.34
CA LYS A 93 18.85 -19.81 -3.25
C LYS A 93 19.46 -19.71 -4.65
#